data_AF-A0A651DQ76-F1
#
_entry.id   AF-A0A651DQ76-F1
#
_cell.length_a   1.000
_cell.length_b   1.000
_cell.length_c   1.000
_cell.angle_alpha   90.00
_cell.angle_beta   90.00
_cell.angle_gamma   90.00
#
_symmetry.space_group_name_H-M   'P 1'
#
loop_
_entity.id
_entity.type
_entity.pdbx_description
1 polymer ?
#
loop_
_entity_poly.entity_id
_entity_poly.type
_entity_poly.pdbx_seq_one_letter_code
_entity_poly.pdbx_strand_id
1 'polypeptide(L)' 'MTKRIQVTVSDLLAEQLQEWADSEGRPISNLCAYLLERSVADAKVNGLFSPQSPFVSVQARKASKDVDQK' A
#
# COMPACT_ATOMS: atom_id res chain seq x y z
N MET A 1 -19.80 -2.82 -8.58
CA MET A 1 -18.90 -3.25 -9.67
C MET A 1 -17.59 -3.67 -9.06
N THR A 2 -17.12 -4.89 -9.34
CA THR A 2 -15.89 -5.44 -8.75
C THR A 2 -14.89 -5.71 -9.88
N LYS A 3 -13.64 -5.27 -9.72
CA LYS A 3 -12.54 -5.59 -10.64
C LYS A 3 -11.62 -6.61 -9.98
N ARG A 4 -11.27 -7.66 -10.71
CA ARG A 4 -10.27 -8.64 -10.27
C ARG A 4 -8.87 -8.12 -10.63
N ILE A 5 -7.96 -8.15 -9.67
CA ILE A 5 -6.55 -7.84 -9.86
C ILE A 5 -5.72 -9.04 -9.38
N GLN A 6 -4.50 -9.18 -9.91
CA GLN A 6 -3.51 -10.15 -9.43
C GLN A 6 -2.35 -9.36 -8.82
N VAL A 7 -1.88 -9.79 -7.65
CA VAL A 7 -0.80 -9.14 -6.91
C VAL A 7 0.21 -10.21 -6.53
N THR A 8 1.49 -9.93 -6.76
CA THR A 8 2.61 -10.76 -6.31
C THR A 8 3.22 -10.10 -5.07
N VAL A 9 3.38 -10.88 -4.01
CA VAL A 9 3.97 -10.47 -2.74
C VAL A 9 5.08 -11.45 -2.37
N SER A 10 5.91 -11.11 -1.37
CA SER A 10 6.88 -12.05 -0.81
C SER A 10 6.19 -13.21 -0.10
N ASP A 11 6.82 -14.38 -0.11
CA ASP A 11 6.28 -15.59 0.53
C ASP A 11 5.99 -15.36 2.01
N LEU A 12 6.91 -14.70 2.73
CA LEU A 12 6.71 -14.32 4.13
C LEU A 12 5.42 -13.49 4.35
N LEU A 13 5.13 -12.55 3.45
CA LEU A 13 3.94 -11.72 3.57
C LEU A 13 2.67 -12.54 3.26
N ALA A 14 2.75 -13.46 2.29
CA ALA A 14 1.64 -14.36 1.99
C ALA A 14 1.31 -15.27 3.19
N GLU A 15 2.32 -15.83 3.86
CA GLU A 15 2.15 -16.64 5.07
C GLU A 15 1.50 -15.83 6.20
N GLN A 16 2.01 -14.64 6.49
CA GLN A 16 1.45 -13.76 7.53
C GLN A 16 0.00 -13.36 7.25
N LEU A 17 -0.34 -13.09 5.99
CA LEU A 17 -1.72 -12.80 5.59
C LEU A 17 -2.62 -14.03 5.71
N GLN A 18 -2.10 -15.22 5.41
CA GLN A 18 -2.85 -16.47 5.55
C GLN A 18 -3.15 -16.76 7.03
N GLU A 19 -2.16 -16.66 7.92
CA GLU A 19 -2.34 -16.84 9.36
C GLU A 19 -3.36 -15.86 9.94
N TRP A 20 -3.31 -14.59 9.52
CA TRP A 20 -4.29 -13.60 9.96
C TRP A 20 -5.69 -13.94 9.43
N ALA A 21 -5.83 -14.32 8.16
CA ALA A 21 -7.12 -14.71 7.59
C ALA A 21 -7.73 -15.90 8.33
N ASP A 22 -6.92 -16.89 8.67
CA ASP A 22 -7.33 -18.09 9.40
C ASP A 22 -7.76 -17.74 10.84
N SER A 23 -7.04 -16.82 11.51
CA SER A 23 -7.41 -16.35 12.85
C SER A 23 -8.77 -15.66 12.91
N GLU A 24 -9.19 -14.99 11.84
CA GLU A 24 -10.49 -14.34 11.71
C GLU A 24 -11.57 -15.24 11.09
N GLY A 25 -11.21 -16.47 10.68
CA GLY A 25 -12.12 -17.41 10.04
C GLY A 25 -12.65 -16.92 8.69
N ARG A 26 -11.85 -16.18 7.92
CA ARG A 26 -12.25 -15.62 6.62
C ARG A 26 -11.27 -15.95 5.49
N PRO A 27 -11.70 -15.94 4.22
CA PRO A 27 -10.79 -16.15 3.10
C PRO A 27 -9.72 -15.05 3.02
N ILE A 28 -8.47 -15.44 2.70
CA ILE A 28 -7.35 -14.51 2.53
C ILE A 28 -7.63 -13.41 1.49
N SER A 29 -8.35 -13.74 0.42
CA SER A 29 -8.76 -12.76 -0.60
C SER A 29 -9.64 -11.65 -0.04
N ASN A 30 -10.50 -11.98 0.93
CA ASN A 30 -11.39 -11.02 1.59
C ASN A 30 -10.60 -10.13 2.56
N LEU A 31 -9.66 -10.71 3.32
CA LEU A 31 -8.70 -9.95 4.12
C LEU A 31 -7.93 -8.95 3.24
N CYS A 32 -7.36 -9.40 2.12
CA CYS A 32 -6.60 -8.54 1.21
C CYS A 32 -7.46 -7.40 0.65
N ALA A 33 -8.70 -7.69 0.25
CA ALA A 33 -9.62 -6.64 -0.24
C ALA A 33 -9.87 -5.58 0.84
N TYR A 34 -10.18 -6.01 2.07
CA TYR A 34 -10.39 -5.11 3.21
C TYR A 34 -9.15 -4.24 3.52
N LEU A 35 -7.96 -4.86 3.56
CA LEU A 35 -6.71 -4.15 3.84
C LEU A 35 -6.39 -3.12 2.76
N LEU A 36 -6.62 -3.45 1.48
CA LEU A 36 -6.41 -2.52 0.37
C LEU A 36 -7.39 -1.34 0.44
N GLU A 37 -8.66 -1.59 0.73
CA GLU A 37 -9.66 -0.53 0.90
C GLU A 37 -9.29 0.42 2.03
N ARG A 38 -8.91 -0.13 3.19
CA ARG A 38 -8.45 0.65 4.35
C ARG A 38 -7.24 1.50 4.01
N SER A 39 -6.23 0.88 3.38
CA SER A 39 -4.99 1.57 2.99
C SER A 39 -5.24 2.73 2.02
N VAL A 40 -6.16 2.55 1.06
CA VAL A 40 -6.56 3.61 0.13
C VAL A 40 -7.34 4.73 0.84
N ALA A 41 -8.23 4.39 1.77
CA ALA A 41 -8.95 5.37 2.58
C ALA A 41 -7.98 6.21 3.41
N ASP A 42 -7.03 5.58 4.09
CA ASP A 42 -6.01 6.26 4.89
C ASP A 42 -5.10 7.14 4.01
N ALA A 43 -4.72 6.66 2.82
CA ALA A 43 -3.95 7.46 1.86
C ALA A 43 -4.68 8.72 1.37
N LYS A 44 -6.01 8.65 1.21
CA LYS A 44 -6.83 9.82 0.85
C LYS A 44 -6.90 10.83 2.00
N VAL A 45 -7.08 10.37 3.23
CA VAL A 45 -7.10 11.23 4.43
C VAL A 45 -5.76 11.94 4.60
N ASN A 46 -4.66 11.23 4.36
CA ASN A 46 -3.30 11.77 4.49
C ASN A 46 -2.83 12.60 3.28
N GLY A 47 -3.71 12.86 2.29
CA GLY A 47 -3.38 13.66 1.11
C GLY A 47 -2.37 13.01 0.15
N LEU A 48 -2.11 11.70 0.26
CA LEU A 48 -1.20 10.96 -0.61
C LEU A 48 -1.80 10.68 -2.00
N PHE A 49 -3.13 10.77 -2.12
CA PHE A 49 -3.84 10.66 -3.39
C PHE A 49 -3.83 12.01 -4.13
N SER A 50 -2.75 12.30 -4.86
CA SER A 50 -2.77 13.36 -5.88
C SER A 50 -3.22 12.77 -7.23
N PRO A 51 -4.26 13.31 -7.89
CA PRO A 51 -4.76 12.79 -9.17
C PRO A 51 -3.78 12.95 -10.35
N GLN A 52 -2.57 13.48 -10.12
CA GLN A 52 -1.56 13.74 -11.15
C GLN A 52 -0.25 12.97 -10.98
N SER A 53 -0.13 12.04 -10.03
CA SER A 53 1.13 11.30 -9.87
C SER A 53 0.98 9.85 -10.34
N PRO A 54 1.53 9.48 -11.51
CA PRO A 54 1.44 8.10 -12.02
C PRO A 54 2.27 7.09 -11.21
N PHE A 55 3.12 7.55 -10.29
CA PHE A 55 3.85 6.69 -9.37
C PHE A 55 4.44 7.63 -8.32
N VAL A 56 4.03 7.55 -7.06
CA VAL A 56 4.70 8.34 -6.01
C VAL A 56 6.13 7.82 -5.90
N SER A 57 7.06 8.53 -6.53
CA SER A 57 8.49 8.24 -6.50
C SER A 57 8.95 8.23 -5.05
N VAL A 58 9.24 7.05 -4.52
CA VAL A 58 10.05 6.84 -3.31
C VAL A 58 11.51 7.22 -3.65
N GLN A 59 11.75 8.46 -4.08
CA GLN A 59 13.09 9.04 -4.26
C GLN A 59 13.15 10.52 -3.83
N ALA A 60 12.05 11.18 -3.48
CA ALA A 60 12.06 12.59 -3.06
C ALA A 60 12.35 12.82 -1.56
N ARG A 61 13.07 11.91 -0.88
CA ARG A 61 13.60 12.15 0.49
C ARG A 61 15.13 12.10 0.59
N LYS A 62 15.86 12.32 -0.51
CA LYS A 62 17.31 12.55 -0.48
C LYS A 62 17.72 13.70 -1.41
N ALA A 63 17.34 14.92 -1.04
CA ALA A 63 18.03 16.15 -1.46
C ALA A 63 17.65 17.29 -0.50
N SER A 64 17.79 17.05 0.81
CA SER A 64 17.97 18.11 1.79
C SER A 64 19.36 17.90 2.37
N LYS A 65 20.36 18.47 1.70
CA LYS A 65 21.72 18.81 2.18
C LYS A 65 22.62 19.03 0.96
N ASP A 66 22.80 20.31 0.62
CA ASP A 66 24.06 20.98 0.30
C ASP A 66 23.68 22.45 0.03
N VAL A 67 23.86 23.33 1.02
CA VAL A 67 25.01 24.27 1.06
C VAL A 67 24.76 25.43 0.08
N ASP A 68 24.22 26.54 0.55
CA ASP A 68 25.00 27.66 1.09
C ASP A 68 26.17 28.04 0.17
N GLN A 69 25.92 28.94 -0.78
CA GLN A 69 26.77 30.10 -1.11
C GLN A 69 26.43 30.65 -2.49
N LYS A 70 25.82 31.84 -2.52
CA LYS A 70 26.49 33.01 -3.11
C LYS A 70 25.87 34.30 -2.58
#